data_AF-A0A2A5DDN7-F1
#
_entry.id   AF-A0A2A5DDN7-F1
#
_cell.length_a   1.000
_cell.length_b   1.000
_cell.length_c   1.000
_cell.angle_alpha   90.00
_cell.angle_beta   90.00
_cell.angle_gamma   90.00
#
_symmetry.space_group_name_H-M   'P 1'
#
loop_
_entity.id
_entity.type
_entity.pdbx_description
1 polymer ?
#
loop_
_entity_poly.entity_id
_entity_poly.type
_entity_poly.pdbx_seq_one_letter_code
_entity_poly.pdbx_strand_id
1 'polypeptide(L)'
;MVFVLAMLSDSLRSHILPWMRENGPVELATFAFAFVAGFLGLVTARKRTKARGIQKTTFFMYVFALGILVVALEEIAWGQAFFDFETPSYFVENNAQQEVTLHNLKGIHGASDYLYLVFGLAGLIGLWGFQDEKWRAIRVPKRLLALLLTITLGALFSIAQGIWQFSSLESGLGRKLAEVLELWVALTAFLYVWGHFRSRPKKS
;
A
#
# COMPACT_ATOMS: atom_id res chain seq x y z
N MET A 1 -14.36 -0.19 -10.04
CA MET A 1 -15.67 -0.48 -10.67
C MET A 1 -15.79 -1.94 -11.09
N VAL A 2 -14.88 -2.49 -11.91
CA VAL A 2 -14.95 -3.92 -12.34
C VAL A 2 -14.91 -4.91 -11.17
N PHE A 3 -14.02 -4.71 -10.18
CA PHE A 3 -13.94 -5.60 -9.01
C PHE A 3 -15.23 -5.60 -8.17
N VAL A 4 -15.80 -4.41 -7.88
CA VAL A 4 -17.08 -4.29 -7.17
C VAL A 4 -18.19 -5.03 -7.91
N LEU A 5 -18.28 -4.82 -9.23
CA LEU A 5 -19.28 -5.50 -10.07
C LEU A 5 -19.07 -7.03 -10.11
N ALA A 6 -17.82 -7.49 -10.16
CA ALA A 6 -17.48 -8.91 -10.09
C ALA A 6 -17.85 -9.51 -8.72
N MET A 7 -17.70 -8.76 -7.64
CA MET A 7 -18.11 -9.18 -6.31
C MET A 7 -19.62 -9.25 -6.12
N LEU A 8 -20.43 -8.58 -6.97
CA LEU A 8 -21.90 -8.70 -6.91
C LEU A 8 -22.43 -9.96 -7.60
N SER A 9 -21.62 -10.66 -8.40
CA SER A 9 -21.99 -11.92 -9.04
C SER A 9 -21.47 -13.10 -8.22
N ASP A 10 -22.35 -14.00 -7.79
CA ASP A 10 -21.96 -15.19 -7.01
C ASP A 10 -20.97 -16.10 -7.77
N SER A 11 -21.13 -16.20 -9.09
CA SER A 11 -20.23 -16.97 -9.96
C SER A 11 -18.82 -16.38 -9.97
N LEU A 12 -18.68 -15.07 -10.17
CA LEU A 12 -17.36 -14.41 -10.17
C LEU A 12 -16.75 -14.35 -8.76
N ARG A 13 -17.58 -14.11 -7.74
CA ARG A 13 -17.17 -14.07 -6.33
C ARG A 13 -16.51 -15.39 -5.91
N SER A 14 -17.09 -16.53 -6.27
CA SER A 14 -16.55 -17.85 -5.88
C SER A 14 -15.15 -18.14 -6.48
N HIS A 15 -14.82 -17.56 -7.64
CA HIS A 15 -13.52 -17.71 -8.28
C HIS A 15 -12.46 -16.76 -7.71
N ILE A 16 -12.88 -15.58 -7.24
CA ILE A 16 -11.96 -14.52 -6.78
C ILE A 16 -11.62 -14.68 -5.29
N LEU A 17 -12.59 -15.06 -4.45
CA LEU A 17 -12.38 -15.17 -2.99
C LEU A 17 -11.20 -16.06 -2.58
N PRO A 18 -10.90 -17.20 -3.24
CA PRO A 18 -9.73 -18.01 -2.89
C PRO A 18 -8.39 -17.28 -3.03
N TRP A 19 -8.30 -16.28 -3.92
CA TRP A 19 -7.08 -15.51 -4.17
C TRP A 19 -6.81 -14.47 -3.07
N MET A 20 -7.86 -14.13 -2.35
CA MET A 20 -7.94 -13.09 -1.32
C MET A 20 -7.96 -13.69 0.08
N ARG A 21 -7.48 -14.92 0.24
CA ARG A 21 -7.30 -15.53 1.56
C ARG A 21 -5.96 -15.08 2.13
N GLU A 22 -5.83 -15.23 3.45
CA GLU A 22 -4.55 -15.09 4.16
C GLU A 22 -3.48 -15.98 3.52
N ASN A 23 -2.27 -15.43 3.38
CA ASN A 23 -1.15 -15.99 2.63
C ASN A 23 -1.48 -16.33 1.17
N GLY A 24 -2.54 -15.71 0.62
CA GLY A 24 -3.00 -15.92 -0.73
C GLY A 24 -2.23 -15.11 -1.77
N PRO A 25 -2.51 -15.34 -3.07
CA PRO A 25 -1.87 -14.62 -4.17
C PRO A 25 -1.90 -13.09 -4.06
N VAL A 26 -2.97 -12.50 -3.51
CA VAL A 26 -3.10 -11.04 -3.37
C VAL A 26 -2.12 -10.50 -2.34
N GLU A 27 -2.09 -11.04 -1.13
CA GLU A 27 -1.14 -10.63 -0.08
C GLU A 27 0.31 -10.85 -0.50
N LEU A 28 0.62 -12.00 -1.10
CA LEU A 28 1.97 -12.28 -1.63
C LEU A 28 2.38 -11.27 -2.72
N ALA A 29 1.44 -10.85 -3.57
CA ALA A 29 1.69 -9.81 -4.56
C ALA A 29 1.87 -8.43 -3.91
N THR A 30 1.07 -8.09 -2.90
CA THR A 30 1.21 -6.87 -2.11
C THR A 30 2.60 -6.81 -1.47
N PHE A 31 3.00 -7.87 -0.76
CA PHE A 31 4.34 -8.05 -0.21
C PHE A 31 5.42 -7.85 -1.28
N ALA A 32 5.35 -8.59 -2.40
CA ALA A 32 6.39 -8.55 -3.42
C ALA A 32 6.54 -7.14 -4.03
N PHE A 33 5.43 -6.48 -4.39
CA PHE A 33 5.48 -5.12 -4.93
C PHE A 33 5.99 -4.11 -3.90
N ALA A 34 5.51 -4.16 -2.66
CA ALA A 34 5.94 -3.27 -1.60
C ALA A 34 7.42 -3.47 -1.25
N PHE A 35 7.86 -4.72 -1.10
CA PHE A 35 9.25 -5.05 -0.79
C PHE A 35 10.20 -4.53 -1.88
N VAL A 36 9.91 -4.82 -3.15
CA VAL A 36 10.72 -4.34 -4.27
C VAL A 36 10.69 -2.81 -4.38
N ALA A 37 9.53 -2.17 -4.18
CA ALA A 37 9.41 -0.72 -4.17
C ALA A 37 10.26 -0.08 -3.07
N GLY A 38 10.17 -0.60 -1.84
CA GLY A 38 10.95 -0.14 -0.70
C GLY A 38 12.45 -0.30 -0.93
N PHE A 39 12.89 -1.49 -1.36
CA PHE A 39 14.29 -1.76 -1.65
C PHE A 39 14.86 -0.84 -2.75
N LEU A 40 14.18 -0.73 -3.90
CA LEU A 40 14.59 0.16 -4.97
C LEU A 40 14.54 1.63 -4.57
N GLY A 41 13.63 2.00 -3.67
CA GLY A 41 13.51 3.33 -3.09
C GLY A 41 14.73 3.69 -2.28
N LEU A 42 15.18 2.80 -1.39
CA LEU A 42 16.43 2.97 -0.62
C LEU A 42 17.65 3.08 -1.54
N VAL A 43 17.75 2.21 -2.56
CA VAL A 43 18.86 2.26 -3.52
C VAL A 43 18.87 3.60 -4.27
N THR A 44 17.69 4.08 -4.69
CA THR A 44 17.55 5.36 -5.39
C THR A 44 17.92 6.54 -4.50
N ALA A 45 17.44 6.55 -3.25
CA ALA A 45 17.76 7.57 -2.25
C ALA A 45 19.27 7.62 -2.01
N ARG A 46 19.92 6.46 -1.78
CA ARG A 46 21.37 6.36 -1.56
C ARG A 46 22.19 6.86 -2.75
N LYS A 47 21.82 6.49 -3.97
CA LYS A 47 22.50 6.98 -5.19
C LYS A 47 22.43 8.51 -5.29
N ARG A 48 21.28 9.11 -4.96
CA ARG A 48 21.09 10.56 -4.99
C ARG A 48 21.83 11.28 -3.86
N THR A 49 21.81 10.72 -2.65
CA THR A 49 22.60 11.23 -1.51
C THR A 49 24.08 11.25 -1.82
N LYS A 50 24.62 10.20 -2.44
CA LYS A 50 26.04 10.17 -2.88
C LYS A 50 26.34 11.25 -3.91
N ALA A 51 25.41 11.57 -4.80
CA ALA A 51 25.63 12.53 -5.88
C ALA A 51 25.47 14.00 -5.44
N ARG A 52 24.60 14.29 -4.46
CA ARG A 52 24.22 15.68 -4.12
C ARG A 52 24.02 15.96 -2.63
N GLY A 53 24.46 15.06 -1.75
CA GLY A 53 24.24 15.15 -0.30
C GLY A 53 22.80 14.84 0.12
N ILE A 54 22.52 14.92 1.42
CA ILE A 54 21.17 14.77 1.95
C ILE A 54 20.38 16.07 1.70
N GLN A 55 19.29 15.94 0.94
CA GLN A 55 18.35 17.00 0.66
C GLN A 55 16.95 16.62 1.15
N LYS A 56 16.02 17.58 1.20
CA LYS A 56 14.61 17.33 1.56
C LYS A 56 13.98 16.21 0.71
N THR A 57 14.30 16.16 -0.58
CA THR A 57 13.79 15.16 -1.51
C THR A 57 14.38 13.76 -1.27
N THR A 58 15.67 13.65 -0.94
CA THR A 58 16.28 12.36 -0.59
C THR A 58 15.82 11.88 0.78
N PHE A 59 15.63 12.79 1.74
CA PHE A 59 15.06 12.47 3.05
C PHE A 59 13.65 11.91 2.90
N PHE A 60 12.80 12.58 2.12
CA PHE A 60 11.47 12.06 1.77
C PHE A 60 11.56 10.65 1.14
N MET A 61 12.47 10.43 0.20
CA MET A 61 12.64 9.11 -0.42
C MET A 61 13.03 8.02 0.58
N TYR A 62 13.88 8.31 1.56
CA TYR A 62 14.21 7.36 2.62
C TYR A 62 12.98 7.03 3.48
N VAL A 63 12.27 8.05 3.96
CA VAL A 63 11.07 7.86 4.79
C VAL A 63 10.01 7.07 4.03
N PHE A 64 9.75 7.45 2.77
CA PHE A 64 8.81 6.74 1.90
C PHE A 64 9.22 5.28 1.70
N ALA A 65 10.49 5.01 1.37
CA ALA A 65 10.99 3.66 1.13
C ALA A 65 10.91 2.78 2.39
N LEU A 66 11.27 3.32 3.55
CA LEU A 66 11.18 2.61 4.83
C LEU A 66 9.72 2.34 5.20
N GLY A 67 8.83 3.31 5.04
CA GLY A 67 7.39 3.12 5.30
C GLY A 67 6.80 2.00 4.42
N ILE A 68 7.16 1.97 3.14
CA ILE A 68 6.72 0.91 2.23
C ILE A 68 7.33 -0.46 2.58
N LEU A 69 8.57 -0.52 3.09
CA LEU A 69 9.13 -1.78 3.61
C LEU A 69 8.40 -2.27 4.85
N VAL A 70 7.99 -1.37 5.76
CA VAL A 70 7.17 -1.75 6.91
C VAL A 70 5.85 -2.35 6.45
N VAL A 71 5.17 -1.73 5.48
CA VAL A 71 3.97 -2.31 4.86
C VAL A 71 4.26 -3.71 4.31
N ALA A 72 5.35 -3.90 3.57
CA ALA A 72 5.70 -5.23 3.07
C ALA A 72 5.89 -6.27 4.19
N LEU A 73 6.58 -5.91 5.27
CA LEU A 73 6.81 -6.85 6.37
C LEU A 73 5.52 -7.16 7.15
N GLU A 74 4.62 -6.19 7.29
CA GLU A 74 3.30 -6.42 7.87
C GLU A 74 2.51 -7.47 7.09
N GLU A 75 2.53 -7.44 5.74
CA GLU A 75 1.83 -8.42 4.89
C GLU A 75 2.30 -9.87 5.03
N ILE A 76 3.46 -10.11 5.67
CA ILE A 76 3.99 -11.47 5.91
C ILE A 76 4.22 -11.75 7.39
N ALA A 77 3.51 -11.03 8.27
CA ALA A 77 3.64 -11.16 9.72
C ALA A 77 5.09 -11.07 10.21
N TRP A 78 5.87 -10.14 9.65
CA TRP A 78 7.29 -9.96 9.94
C TRP A 78 8.16 -11.22 9.71
N GLY A 79 7.69 -12.10 8.83
CA GLY A 79 8.35 -13.35 8.49
C GLY A 79 8.07 -14.50 9.46
N GLN A 80 6.99 -14.43 10.23
CA GLN A 80 6.59 -15.46 11.19
C GLN A 80 6.59 -16.87 10.60
N ALA A 81 6.06 -17.04 9.38
CA ALA A 81 6.06 -18.33 8.67
C ALA A 81 7.46 -18.81 8.23
N PHE A 82 8.43 -17.91 8.05
CA PHE A 82 9.79 -18.26 7.62
C PHE A 82 10.71 -18.60 8.78
N PHE A 83 10.50 -17.95 9.93
CA PHE A 83 11.33 -18.11 11.12
C PHE A 83 10.69 -19.00 12.19
N ASP A 84 9.45 -19.43 11.98
CA ASP A 84 8.71 -20.37 12.81
C ASP A 84 8.68 -19.98 14.29
N PHE A 85 8.47 -18.68 14.56
CA PHE A 85 8.33 -18.17 15.92
C PHE A 85 6.86 -18.06 16.33
N GLU A 86 6.59 -18.30 17.60
CA GLU A 86 5.24 -18.26 18.15
C GLU A 86 4.68 -16.84 18.21
N THR A 87 3.37 -16.70 17.98
CA THR A 87 2.67 -15.43 18.20
C THR A 87 2.67 -15.11 19.70
N PRO A 88 3.19 -13.95 20.15
CA PRO A 88 3.12 -13.55 21.55
C PRO A 88 1.67 -13.43 22.04
N SER A 89 1.42 -13.73 23.31
CA SER A 89 0.07 -13.76 23.91
C SER A 89 -0.75 -12.50 23.64
N TYR A 90 -0.12 -11.33 23.68
CA TYR A 90 -0.75 -10.05 23.34
C TYR A 90 -1.41 -10.08 21.94
N PHE A 91 -0.69 -10.57 20.92
CA PHE A 91 -1.20 -10.64 19.56
C PHE A 91 -2.25 -11.76 19.41
N VAL A 92 -2.09 -12.90 20.09
CA VAL A 92 -3.10 -13.97 20.09
C VAL A 92 -4.47 -13.46 20.59
N GLU A 93 -4.47 -12.59 21.61
CA GLU A 93 -5.70 -12.04 22.20
C GLU A 93 -6.25 -10.84 21.44
N ASN A 94 -5.37 -10.01 20.85
CA ASN A 94 -5.74 -8.69 20.32
C ASN A 94 -5.65 -8.56 18.79
N ASN A 95 -5.10 -9.55 18.07
CA ASN A 95 -5.04 -9.55 16.61
C ASN A 95 -6.16 -10.40 16.02
N ALA A 96 -6.81 -9.92 14.96
CA ALA A 96 -7.91 -10.63 14.30
C ALA A 96 -7.49 -11.95 13.63
N GLN A 97 -6.21 -12.08 13.28
CA GLN A 97 -5.60 -13.23 12.59
C GLN A 97 -4.64 -14.01 13.49
N GLN A 98 -4.44 -13.55 14.74
CA GLN A 98 -3.50 -14.18 15.69
C GLN A 98 -2.05 -14.24 15.17
N GLU A 99 -1.65 -13.21 14.41
CA GLU A 99 -0.30 -13.05 13.87
C GLU A 99 0.37 -11.81 14.44
N VAL A 100 1.69 -11.73 14.30
CA VAL A 100 2.45 -10.51 14.64
C VAL A 100 2.29 -9.48 13.53
N THR A 101 1.13 -8.84 13.49
CA THR A 101 0.85 -7.70 12.62
C THR A 101 0.17 -6.58 13.40
N LEU A 102 0.48 -5.34 13.08
CA LEU A 102 -0.13 -4.15 13.68
C LEU A 102 -1.46 -3.81 13.01
N HIS A 103 -1.57 -3.98 11.69
CA HIS A 103 -2.79 -3.60 10.95
C HIS A 103 -4.00 -4.52 11.24
N ASN A 104 -3.79 -5.68 11.87
CA ASN A 104 -4.86 -6.60 12.28
C ASN A 104 -5.17 -6.53 13.79
N LEU A 105 -4.51 -5.62 14.53
CA LEU A 105 -4.86 -5.36 15.93
C LEU A 105 -6.25 -4.75 16.05
N LYS A 106 -7.04 -5.25 17.01
CA LYS A 106 -8.34 -4.70 17.39
C LYS A 106 -8.20 -3.20 17.71
N GLY A 107 -9.04 -2.37 17.10
CA GLY A 107 -9.00 -0.91 17.25
C GLY A 107 -8.09 -0.19 16.24
N ILE A 108 -7.12 -0.89 15.64
CA ILE A 108 -6.36 -0.42 14.47
C ILE A 108 -6.93 -0.99 13.17
N HIS A 109 -7.60 -2.15 13.25
CA HIS A 109 -8.30 -2.76 12.12
C HIS A 109 -9.34 -1.77 11.53
N GLY A 110 -9.15 -1.37 10.27
CA GLY A 110 -9.91 -0.31 9.59
C GLY A 110 -9.22 1.06 9.52
N ALA A 111 -8.18 1.30 10.32
CA ALA A 111 -7.34 2.50 10.21
C ALA A 111 -6.59 2.55 8.87
N SER A 112 -6.34 1.39 8.27
CA SER A 112 -5.65 1.25 6.99
C SER A 112 -6.39 1.98 5.85
N ASP A 113 -7.72 2.05 5.91
CA ASP A 113 -8.51 2.80 4.91
C ASP A 113 -8.16 4.29 4.90
N TYR A 114 -7.91 4.88 6.08
CA TYR A 114 -7.45 6.26 6.19
C TYR A 114 -6.03 6.42 5.65
N LEU A 115 -5.15 5.42 5.85
CA LEU A 115 -3.81 5.42 5.26
C LEU A 115 -3.88 5.38 3.73
N TYR A 116 -4.78 4.58 3.16
CA TYR A 116 -5.01 4.52 1.71
C TYR A 116 -5.53 5.85 1.18
N LEU A 117 -6.45 6.49 1.89
CA LEU A 117 -6.95 7.82 1.55
C LEU A 117 -5.83 8.87 1.56
N VAL A 118 -5.03 8.91 2.63
CA VAL A 118 -3.88 9.82 2.74
C VAL A 118 -2.87 9.56 1.63
N PHE A 119 -2.55 8.29 1.33
CA PHE A 119 -1.65 7.91 0.25
C PHE A 119 -2.16 8.40 -1.11
N GLY A 120 -3.45 8.13 -1.41
CA GLY A 120 -4.09 8.55 -2.66
C GLY A 120 -4.09 10.07 -2.84
N LEU A 121 -4.52 10.81 -1.83
CA LEU A 121 -4.56 12.28 -1.84
C LEU A 121 -3.15 12.88 -1.94
N ALA A 122 -2.18 12.38 -1.16
CA ALA A 122 -0.80 12.84 -1.22
C ALA A 122 -0.19 12.58 -2.62
N GLY A 123 -0.51 11.45 -3.24
CA GLY A 123 -0.11 11.14 -4.60
C GLY A 123 -0.73 12.08 -5.64
N LEU A 124 -2.03 12.40 -5.52
CA LEU A 124 -2.71 13.37 -6.37
C LEU A 124 -2.12 14.78 -6.23
N ILE A 125 -1.87 15.22 -4.99
CA ILE A 125 -1.16 16.48 -4.72
C ILE A 125 0.23 16.43 -5.35
N GLY A 126 0.97 15.33 -5.22
CA GLY A 126 2.30 15.18 -5.81
C GLY A 126 2.32 15.13 -7.35
N LEU A 127 1.18 14.88 -7.99
CA LEU A 127 1.01 14.92 -9.43
C LEU A 127 0.93 16.36 -9.95
N TRP A 128 0.29 17.26 -9.19
CA TRP A 128 0.01 18.65 -9.61
C TRP A 128 0.84 19.72 -8.89
N GLY A 129 1.22 19.48 -7.64
CA GLY A 129 1.85 20.46 -6.74
C GLY A 129 3.37 20.60 -6.91
N PHE A 130 4.04 19.63 -7.51
CA PHE A 130 5.50 19.67 -7.70
C PHE A 130 5.91 20.22 -9.08
N GLN A 131 5.36 21.38 -9.48
CA GLN A 131 5.72 22.02 -10.76
C GLN A 131 7.12 22.65 -10.72
N ASP A 132 7.57 23.08 -9.54
CA ASP A 132 8.90 23.66 -9.28
C ASP A 132 10.04 22.62 -9.50
N GLU A 133 11.16 23.07 -10.08
CA GLU A 133 12.35 22.27 -10.34
C GLU A 133 12.90 21.60 -9.07
N LYS A 134 12.76 22.26 -7.92
CA LYS A 134 13.21 21.75 -6.62
C LYS A 134 12.57 20.40 -6.25
N TRP A 135 11.30 20.21 -6.61
CA TRP A 135 10.52 19.03 -6.25
C TRP A 135 10.37 18.03 -7.39
N ARG A 136 10.88 18.36 -8.59
CA ARG A 136 10.91 17.46 -9.76
C ARG A 136 11.47 16.08 -9.43
N ALA A 137 12.39 16.02 -8.46
CA ALA A 137 13.00 14.80 -7.97
C ALA A 137 12.01 13.79 -7.36
N ILE A 138 10.87 14.23 -6.81
CA ILE A 138 9.86 13.38 -6.15
C ILE A 138 8.49 13.46 -6.85
N ARG A 139 8.41 14.14 -7.99
CA ARG A 139 7.17 14.31 -8.75
C ARG A 139 6.52 12.97 -9.06
N VAL A 140 5.20 12.92 -8.91
CA VAL A 140 4.40 11.75 -9.25
C VAL A 140 4.08 11.78 -10.75
N PRO A 141 4.39 10.72 -11.53
CA PRO A 141 4.14 10.72 -12.96
C PRO A 141 2.65 10.56 -13.29
N LYS A 142 2.17 11.30 -14.31
CA LYS A 142 0.75 11.34 -14.72
C LYS A 142 0.13 9.97 -15.01
N ARG A 143 0.94 8.99 -15.44
CA ARG A 143 0.49 7.61 -15.69
C ARG A 143 -0.11 6.92 -14.46
N LEU A 144 0.15 7.42 -13.25
CA LEU A 144 -0.39 6.87 -12.01
C LEU A 144 -1.76 7.47 -11.63
N LEU A 145 -2.28 8.44 -12.39
CA LEU A 145 -3.54 9.13 -12.08
C LEU A 145 -4.70 8.15 -11.85
N ALA A 146 -4.87 7.18 -12.76
CA ALA A 146 -5.97 6.22 -12.67
C ALA A 146 -5.89 5.35 -11.41
N LEU A 147 -4.70 4.90 -11.02
CA LEU A 147 -4.48 4.13 -9.80
C LEU A 147 -4.74 4.99 -8.56
N LEU A 148 -4.22 6.23 -8.53
CA LEU A 148 -4.41 7.15 -7.41
C LEU A 148 -5.88 7.54 -7.20
N LEU A 149 -6.63 7.75 -8.28
CA LEU A 149 -8.08 7.98 -8.21
C LEU A 149 -8.81 6.74 -7.71
N THR A 150 -8.42 5.55 -8.18
CA THR A 150 -9.03 4.29 -7.72
C THR A 150 -8.78 4.06 -6.23
N ILE A 151 -7.56 4.30 -5.76
CA ILE A 151 -7.20 4.20 -4.34
C ILE A 151 -8.00 5.21 -3.51
N THR A 152 -7.99 6.49 -3.91
CA THR A 152 -8.69 7.57 -3.19
C THR A 152 -10.20 7.29 -3.11
N LEU A 153 -10.85 6.98 -4.23
CA LEU A 153 -12.29 6.74 -4.27
C LEU A 153 -12.68 5.44 -3.55
N GLY A 154 -11.87 4.40 -3.68
CA GLY A 154 -12.10 3.14 -2.97
C GLY A 154 -11.96 3.28 -1.45
N ALA A 155 -10.95 4.04 -0.98
CA ALA A 155 -10.78 4.34 0.43
C ALA A 155 -11.95 5.18 0.98
N LEU A 156 -12.40 6.21 0.25
CA LEU A 156 -13.58 6.98 0.62
C LEU A 156 -14.83 6.10 0.71
N PHE A 157 -15.01 5.18 -0.25
CA PHE A 157 -16.12 4.24 -0.23
C PHE A 157 -16.06 3.30 0.98
N SER A 158 -14.88 2.72 1.28
CA SER A 158 -14.69 1.83 2.43
C SER A 158 -14.97 2.54 3.76
N ILE A 159 -14.44 3.76 3.93
CA ILE A 159 -14.70 4.60 5.12
C ILE A 159 -16.20 4.93 5.24
N ALA A 160 -16.86 5.28 4.13
CA ALA A 160 -18.30 5.52 4.13
C ALA A 160 -19.07 4.25 4.52
N GLN A 161 -18.68 3.07 4.05
CA GLN A 161 -19.34 1.83 4.50
C GLN A 161 -19.18 1.60 6.01
N GLY A 162 -17.99 1.86 6.55
CA GLY A 162 -17.70 1.71 7.99
C GLY A 162 -18.51 2.67 8.88
N ILE A 163 -18.70 3.91 8.45
CA ILE A 163 -19.48 4.92 9.20
C ILE A 163 -20.98 4.57 9.22
N TRP A 164 -21.51 4.10 8.09
CA TRP A 164 -22.95 3.94 7.89
C TRP A 164 -23.48 2.55 8.26
N GLN A 165 -22.63 1.66 8.83
CA GLN A 165 -22.98 0.32 9.33
C GLN A 165 -23.93 -0.46 8.40
N PHE A 166 -23.54 -0.57 7.13
CA PHE A 166 -24.28 -1.33 6.13
C PHE A 166 -24.41 -2.82 6.49
N SER A 167 -25.31 -3.52 5.79
CA SER A 167 -25.66 -4.94 6.03
C SER A 167 -24.45 -5.88 6.11
N SER A 168 -24.61 -7.06 6.74
CA SER A 168 -23.52 -8.04 6.92
C SER A 168 -22.88 -8.55 5.62
N LEU A 169 -23.58 -8.46 4.49
CA LEU A 169 -23.04 -8.77 3.17
C LEU A 169 -22.10 -7.67 2.66
N GLU A 170 -22.39 -6.42 3.02
CA GLU A 170 -21.64 -5.23 2.60
C GLU A 170 -20.38 -5.03 3.42
N SER A 171 -20.37 -5.43 4.69
CA SER A 171 -19.17 -5.41 5.53
C SER A 171 -18.11 -6.41 5.04
N GLY A 172 -18.51 -7.59 4.55
CA GLY A 172 -17.60 -8.54 3.91
C GLY A 172 -17.02 -8.02 2.59
N LEU A 173 -17.82 -7.28 1.81
CA LEU A 173 -17.37 -6.65 0.57
C LEU A 173 -16.37 -5.53 0.82
N GLY A 174 -16.60 -4.70 1.84
CA GLY A 174 -15.68 -3.65 2.29
C GLY A 174 -14.31 -4.20 2.67
N ARG A 175 -14.27 -5.29 3.45
CA ARG A 175 -13.01 -5.96 3.81
C ARG A 175 -12.23 -6.44 2.59
N LYS A 176 -12.91 -7.06 1.62
CA LYS A 176 -12.27 -7.50 0.38
C LYS A 176 -11.82 -6.33 -0.49
N LEU A 177 -12.54 -5.21 -0.47
CA LEU A 177 -12.09 -3.99 -1.14
C LEU A 177 -10.79 -3.45 -0.52
N ALA A 178 -10.66 -3.48 0.81
CA ALA A 178 -9.44 -3.04 1.50
C ALA A 178 -8.20 -3.85 1.05
N GLU A 179 -8.31 -5.18 0.97
CA GLU A 179 -7.23 -6.07 0.48
C GLU A 179 -6.82 -5.73 -0.98
N VAL A 180 -7.77 -5.34 -1.83
CA VAL A 180 -7.47 -4.89 -3.20
C VAL A 180 -6.82 -3.50 -3.21
N LEU A 181 -7.22 -2.61 -2.30
CA LEU A 181 -6.62 -1.28 -2.18
C LEU A 181 -5.16 -1.36 -1.72
N GLU A 182 -4.84 -2.28 -0.81
CA GLU A 182 -3.47 -2.60 -0.38
C GLU A 182 -2.59 -2.95 -1.57
N LEU A 183 -3.05 -3.90 -2.41
CA LEU A 183 -2.34 -4.27 -3.63
C LEU A 183 -2.14 -3.09 -4.57
N TRP A 184 -3.15 -2.22 -4.73
CA TRP A 184 -3.02 -1.02 -5.57
C TRP A 184 -2.05 0.01 -5.01
N VAL A 185 -2.00 0.18 -3.69
CA VAL A 185 -1.01 1.03 -3.01
C VAL A 185 0.40 0.50 -3.27
N ALA A 186 0.62 -0.81 -3.05
CA ALA A 186 1.91 -1.45 -3.28
C ALA A 186 2.36 -1.34 -4.75
N LEU A 187 1.46 -1.62 -5.71
CA LEU A 187 1.74 -1.47 -7.14
C LEU A 187 2.05 -0.01 -7.52
N THR A 188 1.30 0.94 -6.97
CA THR A 188 1.52 2.38 -7.24
C THR A 188 2.87 2.83 -6.71
N ALA A 189 3.24 2.41 -5.50
CA ALA A 189 4.55 2.66 -4.90
C ALA A 189 5.67 2.07 -5.77
N PHE A 190 5.51 0.82 -6.22
CA PHE A 190 6.45 0.17 -7.14
C PHE A 190 6.63 0.96 -8.43
N LEU A 191 5.55 1.30 -9.14
CA LEU A 191 5.63 2.02 -10.42
C LEU A 191 6.17 3.45 -10.27
N TYR A 192 5.90 4.10 -9.14
CA TYR A 192 6.48 5.39 -8.77
C TYR A 192 8.00 5.28 -8.60
N VAL A 193 8.45 4.39 -7.73
CA VAL A 193 9.89 4.19 -7.44
C VAL A 193 10.63 3.71 -8.69
N TRP A 194 10.07 2.77 -9.44
CA TRP A 194 10.65 2.25 -10.67
C TRP A 194 10.94 3.35 -11.69
N GLY A 195 10.03 4.32 -11.84
CA GLY A 195 10.24 5.48 -12.69
C GLY A 195 11.44 6.33 -12.25
N HIS A 196 11.58 6.55 -10.94
CA HIS A 196 12.69 7.32 -10.36
C HIS A 196 14.02 6.57 -10.39
N PHE A 197 14.00 5.26 -10.22
CA PHE A 197 15.18 4.39 -10.29
C PHE A 197 15.78 4.35 -11.70
N ARG A 198 14.94 4.29 -12.74
CA ARG A 198 15.38 4.30 -14.15
C ARG A 198 15.85 5.67 -14.63
N SER A 199 15.41 6.74 -13.98
CA SER A 199 15.79 8.11 -14.33
C SER A 199 17.23 8.37 -13.91
N ARG A 200 18.15 8.57 -14.87
CA ARG A 200 19.54 8.95 -14.57
C ARG A 200 19.56 10.29 -13.84
N PRO A 201 20.38 10.48 -12.79
CA PRO A 201 20.61 11.80 -12.23
C PRO A 201 21.21 12.68 -13.33
N LYS A 202 20.49 13.71 -13.77
CA LYS A 202 21.10 14.75 -14.61
C LYS A 202 22.27 15.34 -13.82
N LYS A 203 23.50 15.21 -14.32
CA LYS A 203 24.61 16.03 -13.83
C LYS A 203 24.23 17.48 -14.15
N SER A 204 24.03 18.28 -13.12
CA SER A 204 24.01 19.75 -13.24
C SER A 204 25.45 20.22 -13.33
#